data_AF-A0AAJ0AKU9-F1
#
_entry.id   AF-A0AAJ0AKU9-F1
#
_cell.length_a   1.000
_cell.length_b   1.000
_cell.length_c   1.000
_cell.angle_alpha   90.00
_cell.angle_beta   90.00
_cell.angle_gamma   90.00
#
_symmetry.space_group_name_H-M   'P 1'
#
loop_
_entity.id
_entity.type
_entity.pdbx_description
1 polymer ?
#
loop_
_entity_poly.entity_id
_entity_poly.type
_entity_poly.pdbx_seq_one_letter_code
_entity_poly.pdbx_strand_id
1 'polypeptide(L)'
;MEKMSEFPREGRPSLLRARTSEEQVYADRIYLKSQKYSGNSFYTFSTLGPLSSFLGSPYHPFGEDQKSAEHCENTSNGDAFVHLRTYVPGAGSPIRNDVRTLEELESSLDQVNSCRVGGTVVFLRGYQPARWLNVIGHKLSLEPEFYRRHLHFSAASPFSQERQYSDASLPSSKTHMMQLKLTTLGTRFAPDNMKRSEQEEQKMLSRLREQVSSLMKKYIKGWDEYGSELGHGMSMARNFFVLDRQHVSLEQTISICVTERPHNSKHWTVSDSRTAVVWLDFGSGFGPADAGPWNSKVLDYAGCHVEYWATTQHRPGIYFADEKTMGGSNSCYQAKDDDERSVSQPATFKLLHEAFDTLLDSEAMVEDTYYSLSEIFRFSVASEAQFLDKLQHLLEEDMQPAVLAETNSDKRMTMWNLVHNKQILDRHVQNLEEICEFLEAKDSNNWSTARSEGGLKKACMANRLIERDYQKMRRRAIKLSEDYWQSTTMLANAAMIDDSQRTISQGEIVRKLSTLGFFFLPLTFSTSIFGMNLQELNEGSHSKLGVWLGIAAASLLLAYLVLRWSSHRQRVLGAWRKLRTVQHSPSTV
;
A
#
# COMPACT_ATOMS: atom_id res chain seq x y z
N MET A 1 -1.39 78.76 -13.94
CA MET A 1 -0.77 77.93 -12.89
C MET A 1 -1.83 77.60 -11.87
N GLU A 2 -2.12 76.37 -11.46
CA GLU A 2 -2.11 75.07 -12.11
C GLU A 2 -2.96 74.15 -11.21
N LYS A 3 -3.59 73.16 -11.83
CA LYS A 3 -4.63 72.23 -11.37
C LYS A 3 -4.55 71.72 -9.91
N MET A 4 -5.67 71.83 -9.19
CA MET A 4 -6.07 70.83 -8.17
C MET A 4 -6.57 69.59 -8.91
N SER A 5 -5.88 68.46 -8.74
CA SER A 5 -6.33 67.15 -9.20
C SER A 5 -6.92 66.35 -8.05
N GLU A 6 -8.11 65.82 -8.31
CA GLU A 6 -8.87 64.86 -7.52
C GLU A 6 -8.04 63.61 -7.15
N PHE A 7 -8.21 63.14 -5.91
CA PHE A 7 -8.04 61.74 -5.56
C PHE A 7 -9.41 61.19 -5.14
N PRO A 8 -9.95 60.17 -5.81
CA PRO A 8 -11.24 59.59 -5.45
C PRO A 8 -11.10 58.72 -4.20
N ARG A 9 -12.08 58.86 -3.29
CA ARG A 9 -12.29 57.96 -2.15
C ARG A 9 -12.41 56.53 -2.67
N GLU A 10 -11.48 55.67 -2.27
CA GLU A 10 -11.60 54.22 -2.45
C GLU A 10 -12.93 53.74 -1.86
N GLY A 11 -13.78 53.22 -2.74
CA GLY A 11 -15.01 52.57 -2.38
C GLY A 11 -14.72 51.33 -1.54
N ARG A 12 -15.34 51.26 -0.37
CA ARG A 12 -15.63 49.96 0.24
C ARG A 12 -16.34 49.12 -0.82
N PRO A 13 -15.90 47.88 -1.11
CA PRO A 13 -16.74 46.98 -1.87
C PRO A 13 -17.96 46.69 -1.00
N SER A 14 -19.09 47.27 -1.38
CA SER A 14 -20.40 46.83 -0.95
C SER A 14 -20.59 45.42 -1.51
N LEU A 15 -20.15 44.42 -0.75
CA LEU A 15 -20.48 43.01 -1.00
C LEU A 15 -22.00 42.91 -1.01
N LEU A 16 -22.53 42.76 -2.21
CA LEU A 16 -23.85 42.24 -2.48
C LEU A 16 -24.07 41.05 -1.56
N ARG A 17 -25.05 41.19 -0.68
CA ARG A 17 -25.55 40.18 0.24
C ARG A 17 -26.33 39.15 -0.59
N ALA A 18 -25.65 38.46 -1.51
CA ALA A 18 -26.16 37.25 -2.12
C ALA A 18 -26.28 36.23 -0.99
N ARG A 19 -27.39 35.48 -0.94
CA ARG A 19 -27.53 34.32 -0.05
C ARG A 19 -26.41 33.34 -0.43
N THR A 20 -25.30 33.36 0.32
CA THR A 20 -24.30 32.29 0.26
C THR A 20 -25.00 31.00 0.67
N SER A 21 -24.99 29.98 -0.18
CA SER A 21 -25.53 28.67 0.16
C SER A 21 -24.80 28.11 1.38
N GLU A 22 -25.46 27.27 2.20
CA GLU A 22 -24.84 26.66 3.39
C GLU A 22 -23.57 25.87 3.03
N GLU A 23 -23.52 25.32 1.83
CA GLU A 23 -22.36 24.63 1.25
C GLU A 23 -21.12 25.55 1.17
N GLN A 24 -21.28 26.76 0.62
CA GLN A 24 -20.19 27.69 0.40
C GLN A 24 -19.58 28.18 1.73
N VAL A 25 -20.41 28.25 2.79
CA VAL A 25 -19.98 28.67 4.13
C VAL A 25 -18.90 27.74 4.70
N TYR A 26 -18.99 26.43 4.45
CA TYR A 26 -18.00 25.48 4.95
C TYR A 26 -16.67 25.60 4.20
N ALA A 27 -16.71 25.66 2.87
CA ALA A 27 -15.53 25.87 2.02
C ALA A 27 -14.82 27.19 2.37
N ASP A 28 -15.56 28.30 2.48
CA ASP A 28 -15.03 29.61 2.83
C ASP A 28 -14.37 29.62 4.21
N ARG A 29 -14.96 28.90 5.19
CA ARG A 29 -14.38 28.79 6.54
C ARG A 29 -13.01 28.09 6.52
N ILE A 30 -12.87 27.04 5.72
CA ILE A 30 -11.61 26.30 5.59
C ILE A 30 -10.58 27.15 4.85
N TYR A 31 -10.98 27.82 3.76
CA TYR A 31 -10.11 28.73 3.01
C TYR A 31 -9.60 29.88 3.88
N LEU A 32 -10.48 30.55 4.63
CA LEU A 32 -10.08 31.63 5.54
C LEU A 32 -9.12 31.14 6.63
N LYS A 33 -9.26 29.89 7.10
CA LYS A 33 -8.33 29.28 8.06
C LYS A 33 -7.00 28.91 7.41
N SER A 34 -6.98 28.37 6.19
CA SER A 34 -5.72 28.01 5.52
C SER A 34 -4.85 29.24 5.23
N GLN A 35 -5.48 30.38 4.92
CA GLN A 35 -4.80 31.65 4.62
C GLN A 35 -4.30 32.42 5.87
N LYS A 36 -5.03 32.37 7.00
CA LYS A 36 -4.75 33.24 8.16
C LYS A 36 -3.50 32.89 8.98
N TYR A 37 -2.89 31.73 8.78
CA TYR A 37 -2.02 31.13 9.80
C TYR A 37 -0.69 30.55 9.31
N SER A 38 -0.19 30.96 8.14
CA SER A 38 1.05 30.43 7.56
C SER A 38 2.36 30.95 8.18
N GLY A 39 2.34 31.97 9.06
CA GLY A 39 3.57 32.51 9.68
C GLY A 39 3.49 33.12 11.08
N ASN A 40 2.29 33.36 11.64
CA ASN A 40 2.11 34.14 12.88
C ASN A 40 1.28 33.42 13.96
N SER A 41 1.16 32.09 13.92
CA SER A 41 0.34 31.32 14.86
C SER A 41 1.03 30.03 15.28
N PHE A 42 0.85 29.65 16.53
CA PHE A 42 1.27 28.35 17.06
C PHE A 42 0.53 27.18 16.38
N TYR A 43 -0.71 27.41 15.93
CA TYR A 43 -1.49 26.47 15.13
C TYR A 43 -1.47 26.90 13.67
N THR A 44 -0.71 26.18 12.85
CA THR A 44 -0.61 26.40 11.41
C THR A 44 -1.61 25.53 10.66
N PHE A 45 -2.33 26.13 9.71
CA PHE A 45 -3.31 25.42 8.87
C PHE A 45 -2.92 25.43 7.38
N SER A 46 -1.63 25.65 7.09
CA SER A 46 -1.08 25.66 5.72
C SER A 46 -1.34 24.34 4.97
N THR A 47 -1.37 23.23 5.71
CA THR A 47 -1.62 21.88 5.19
C THR A 47 -3.04 21.71 4.64
N LEU A 48 -3.98 22.59 4.99
CA LEU A 48 -5.34 22.60 4.46
C LEU A 48 -5.47 23.33 3.12
N GLY A 49 -4.38 23.94 2.60
CA GLY A 49 -4.39 24.67 1.33
C GLY A 49 -4.98 23.87 0.16
N PRO A 50 -4.44 22.68 -0.17
CA PRO A 50 -4.96 21.85 -1.26
C PRO A 50 -6.44 21.46 -1.08
N LEU A 51 -6.82 21.07 0.15
CA LEU A 51 -8.21 20.76 0.48
C LEU A 51 -9.11 21.99 0.30
N SER A 52 -8.67 23.18 0.71
CA SER A 52 -9.46 24.40 0.56
C SER A 52 -9.70 24.77 -0.91
N SER A 53 -8.69 24.58 -1.77
CA SER A 53 -8.83 24.76 -3.21
C SER A 53 -9.80 23.73 -3.82
N PHE A 54 -9.71 22.47 -3.39
CA PHE A 54 -10.62 21.42 -3.83
C PHE A 54 -12.08 21.72 -3.45
N LEU A 55 -12.32 22.03 -2.18
CA LEU A 55 -13.67 22.33 -1.68
C LEU A 55 -14.25 23.63 -2.26
N GLY A 56 -13.40 24.58 -2.64
CA GLY A 56 -13.75 25.84 -3.28
C GLY A 56 -13.95 25.74 -4.80
N SER A 57 -13.47 24.68 -5.44
CA SER A 57 -13.56 24.47 -6.90
C SER A 57 -14.95 24.72 -7.50
N PRO A 58 -16.08 24.33 -6.86
CA PRO A 58 -17.41 24.55 -7.45
C PRO A 58 -17.89 26.01 -7.43
N TYR A 59 -17.18 26.91 -6.74
CA TYR A 59 -17.58 28.30 -6.51
C TYR A 59 -16.60 29.32 -7.10
N HIS A 60 -15.51 28.87 -7.74
CA HIS A 60 -14.57 29.77 -8.40
C HIS A 60 -15.15 30.26 -9.75
N PRO A 61 -15.17 31.58 -10.00
CA PRO A 61 -15.65 32.12 -11.27
C PRO A 61 -14.52 32.07 -12.30
N PHE A 62 -14.34 30.94 -12.98
CA PHE A 62 -13.58 30.85 -14.23
C PHE A 62 -14.46 30.26 -15.33
N GLY A 63 -14.38 30.88 -16.51
CA GLY A 63 -15.33 30.76 -17.61
C GLY A 63 -15.33 29.42 -18.35
N GLU A 64 -16.43 29.18 -19.06
CA GLU A 64 -16.70 28.09 -20.01
C GLU A 64 -16.95 26.67 -19.46
N ASP A 65 -16.48 26.30 -18.26
CA ASP A 65 -16.67 24.94 -17.70
C ASP A 65 -17.98 24.68 -16.94
N GLN A 66 -18.87 25.68 -16.81
CA GLN A 66 -20.18 25.50 -16.17
C GLN A 66 -21.07 24.46 -16.87
N LYS A 67 -20.86 24.23 -18.18
CA LYS A 67 -21.60 23.19 -18.92
C LYS A 67 -21.19 21.76 -18.55
N SER A 68 -19.99 21.54 -18.02
CA SER A 68 -19.49 20.21 -17.66
C SER A 68 -19.92 19.81 -16.25
N ALA A 69 -19.95 20.76 -15.31
CA ALA A 69 -20.41 20.53 -13.94
C ALA A 69 -21.93 20.24 -13.86
N GLU A 70 -22.75 20.95 -14.65
CA GLU A 70 -24.19 20.67 -14.77
C GLU A 70 -24.48 19.35 -15.52
N HIS A 71 -23.54 18.85 -16.34
CA HIS A 71 -23.66 17.56 -17.02
C HIS A 71 -23.39 16.38 -16.09
N CYS A 72 -22.49 16.52 -15.11
CA CYS A 72 -22.25 15.51 -14.07
C CYS A 72 -23.40 15.41 -13.06
N GLU A 73 -24.10 16.51 -12.75
CA GLU A 73 -25.23 16.50 -11.81
C GLU A 73 -26.51 15.85 -12.37
N ASN A 74 -26.64 15.73 -13.70
CA ASN A 74 -27.87 15.28 -14.38
C ASN A 74 -27.83 13.86 -14.96
N THR A 75 -26.85 13.01 -14.62
CA THR A 75 -26.90 11.59 -15.01
C THR A 75 -27.82 10.81 -14.06
N SER A 76 -29.11 10.99 -14.29
CA SER A 76 -30.26 10.51 -13.52
C SER A 76 -30.52 9.00 -13.60
N ASN A 77 -29.51 8.15 -13.43
CA ASN A 77 -29.68 6.70 -13.35
C ASN A 77 -28.64 5.96 -12.47
N GLY A 78 -27.84 6.69 -11.67
CA GLY A 78 -26.78 6.12 -10.86
C GLY A 78 -27.24 5.45 -9.55
N ASP A 79 -26.50 4.42 -9.13
CA ASP A 79 -26.61 3.82 -7.79
C ASP A 79 -26.44 4.89 -6.70
N ALA A 80 -27.15 4.73 -5.57
CA ALA A 80 -26.93 5.57 -4.40
C ALA A 80 -25.48 5.38 -3.90
N PHE A 81 -24.83 6.49 -3.55
CA PHE A 81 -23.43 6.51 -3.10
C PHE A 81 -23.26 7.12 -1.70
N VAL A 82 -24.35 7.61 -1.11
CA VAL A 82 -24.43 7.94 0.31
C VAL A 82 -25.59 7.19 0.94
N HIS A 83 -25.31 6.48 2.04
CA HIS A 83 -26.29 5.66 2.74
C HIS A 83 -26.33 6.04 4.21
N LEU A 84 -27.51 6.39 4.73
CA LEU A 84 -27.69 6.74 6.13
C LEU A 84 -28.49 5.64 6.83
N ARG A 85 -27.97 5.19 7.97
CA ARG A 85 -28.66 4.25 8.85
C ARG A 85 -28.87 4.90 10.20
N THR A 86 -30.13 5.13 10.53
CA THR A 86 -30.51 5.74 11.81
C THR A 86 -31.18 4.70 12.70
N TYR A 87 -30.60 4.48 13.87
CA TYR A 87 -31.06 3.55 14.87
C TYR A 87 -31.82 4.33 15.94
N VAL A 88 -33.09 4.00 16.12
CA VAL A 88 -33.96 4.60 17.14
C VAL A 88 -34.32 3.51 18.17
N PRO A 89 -34.17 3.77 19.48
CA PRO A 89 -34.56 2.81 20.51
C PRO A 89 -36.01 2.34 20.33
N GLY A 90 -36.24 1.03 20.38
CA GLY A 90 -37.58 0.42 20.29
C GLY A 90 -38.17 0.30 18.88
N ALA A 91 -37.51 0.78 17.82
CA ALA A 91 -38.03 0.70 16.45
C ALA A 91 -37.89 -0.69 15.80
N GLY A 92 -37.08 -1.60 16.37
CA GLY A 92 -36.86 -2.97 15.90
C GLY A 92 -36.00 -3.10 14.64
N SER A 93 -36.03 -2.14 13.73
CA SER A 93 -35.16 -2.05 12.54
C SER A 93 -34.68 -0.63 12.27
N PRO A 94 -33.49 -0.44 11.68
CA PRO A 94 -32.98 0.88 11.34
C PRO A 94 -33.74 1.54 10.20
N ILE A 95 -33.86 2.86 10.27
CA ILE A 95 -34.33 3.69 9.17
C ILE A 95 -33.18 3.79 8.17
N ARG A 96 -33.42 3.34 6.93
CA ARG A 96 -32.46 3.34 5.83
C ARG A 96 -32.82 4.43 4.82
N ASN A 97 -31.90 5.36 4.58
CA ASN A 97 -32.04 6.39 3.55
C ASN A 97 -30.88 6.26 2.57
N ASP A 98 -31.20 5.87 1.33
CA ASP A 98 -30.24 5.77 0.23
C ASP A 98 -30.35 7.04 -0.61
N VAL A 99 -29.27 7.81 -0.66
CA VAL A 99 -29.26 9.17 -1.20
C VAL A 99 -28.60 9.18 -2.57
N ARG A 100 -29.30 9.76 -3.56
CA ARG A 100 -28.83 9.89 -4.95
C ARG A 100 -28.58 11.33 -5.35
N THR A 101 -29.32 12.27 -4.76
CA THR A 101 -29.22 13.70 -5.10
C THR A 101 -28.77 14.54 -3.90
N LEU A 102 -28.29 15.75 -4.19
CA LEU A 102 -27.84 16.68 -3.16
C LEU A 102 -29.02 17.18 -2.29
N GLU A 103 -30.19 17.38 -2.88
CA GLU A 103 -31.41 17.76 -2.15
C GLU A 103 -31.88 16.66 -1.19
N GLU A 104 -31.82 15.39 -1.62
CA GLU A 104 -32.09 14.23 -0.76
C GLU A 104 -31.10 14.14 0.39
N LEU A 105 -29.83 14.48 0.15
CA LEU A 105 -28.79 14.51 1.18
C LEU A 105 -29.09 15.55 2.24
N GLU A 106 -29.38 16.79 1.83
CA GLU A 106 -29.71 17.89 2.74
C GLU A 106 -30.91 17.54 3.60
N SER A 107 -32.00 17.08 2.98
CA SER A 107 -33.22 16.66 3.68
C SER A 107 -32.95 15.52 4.67
N SER A 108 -32.18 14.51 4.27
CA SER A 108 -31.83 13.37 5.13
C SER A 108 -30.96 13.80 6.31
N LEU A 109 -29.99 14.69 6.10
CA LEU A 109 -29.13 15.20 7.16
C LEU A 109 -29.89 16.15 8.10
N ASP A 110 -30.84 16.94 7.59
CA ASP A 110 -31.71 17.78 8.42
C ASP A 110 -32.64 16.93 9.29
N GLN A 111 -33.14 15.80 8.79
CA GLN A 111 -33.87 14.82 9.60
C GLN A 111 -32.99 14.20 10.70
N VAL A 112 -31.75 13.81 10.36
CA VAL A 112 -30.78 13.30 11.33
C VAL A 112 -30.50 14.34 12.42
N ASN A 113 -30.27 15.60 12.04
CA ASN A 113 -30.03 16.71 12.95
C ASN A 113 -31.25 17.05 13.82
N SER A 114 -32.46 16.86 13.29
CA SER A 114 -33.72 17.07 14.01
C SER A 114 -34.05 15.95 15.00
N CYS A 115 -33.58 14.72 14.75
CA CYS A 115 -33.85 13.56 15.58
C CYS A 115 -33.00 13.59 16.87
N ARG A 116 -33.61 13.83 18.04
CA ARG A 116 -32.87 14.01 19.31
C ARG A 116 -32.40 12.73 20.00
N VAL A 117 -32.88 11.57 19.54
CA VAL A 117 -32.65 10.27 20.20
C VAL A 117 -32.26 9.25 19.13
N GLY A 118 -31.09 8.65 19.26
CA GLY A 118 -30.60 7.63 18.33
C GLY A 118 -29.15 7.80 17.92
N GLY A 119 -28.60 6.75 17.32
CA GLY A 119 -27.29 6.75 16.67
C GLY A 119 -27.45 6.70 15.16
N THR A 120 -26.64 7.46 14.42
CA THR A 120 -26.66 7.44 12.95
C THR A 120 -25.29 7.04 12.41
N VAL A 121 -25.27 6.12 11.45
CA VAL A 121 -24.08 5.78 10.66
C VAL A 121 -24.30 6.25 9.23
N VAL A 122 -23.38 7.08 8.73
CA VAL A 122 -23.40 7.63 7.36
C VAL A 122 -22.28 6.98 6.57
N PHE A 123 -22.61 6.22 5.53
CA PHE A 123 -21.65 5.65 4.59
C PHE A 123 -21.49 6.55 3.38
N LEU A 124 -20.25 6.91 3.07
CA LEU A 124 -19.86 7.56 1.82
C LEU A 124 -19.13 6.51 0.98
N ARG A 125 -19.61 6.24 -0.24
CA ARG A 125 -19.04 5.23 -1.13
C ARG A 125 -18.23 5.90 -2.24
N GLY A 126 -16.96 5.55 -2.35
CA GLY A 126 -16.06 6.01 -3.38
C GLY A 126 -15.81 7.51 -3.29
N TYR A 127 -15.36 8.08 -4.39
CA TYR A 127 -15.05 9.48 -4.52
C TYR A 127 -16.28 10.37 -4.31
N GLN A 128 -16.10 11.43 -3.51
CA GLN A 128 -17.15 12.39 -3.18
C GLN A 128 -16.81 13.76 -3.79
N PRO A 129 -17.72 14.35 -4.58
CA PRO A 129 -17.55 15.70 -5.09
C PRO A 129 -17.47 16.75 -3.98
N ALA A 130 -16.79 17.86 -4.27
CA ALA A 130 -16.60 18.96 -3.32
C ALA A 130 -17.93 19.49 -2.74
N ARG A 131 -18.99 19.65 -3.55
CA ARG A 131 -20.32 20.10 -3.07
C ARG A 131 -20.91 19.17 -2.01
N TRP A 132 -20.84 17.86 -2.22
CA TRP A 132 -21.32 16.87 -1.26
C TRP A 132 -20.54 16.93 0.05
N LEU A 133 -19.21 17.01 -0.03
CA LEU A 133 -18.37 17.15 1.17
C LEU A 133 -18.63 18.46 1.91
N ASN A 134 -18.94 19.56 1.20
CA ASN A 134 -19.29 20.83 1.83
C ASN A 134 -20.60 20.73 2.62
N VAL A 135 -21.65 20.12 2.05
CA VAL A 135 -22.93 19.88 2.74
C VAL A 135 -22.72 19.00 3.97
N ILE A 136 -22.06 17.85 3.80
CA ILE A 136 -21.84 16.90 4.90
C ILE A 136 -20.99 17.55 6.00
N GLY A 137 -19.93 18.25 5.62
CA GLY A 137 -19.02 18.94 6.54
C GLY A 137 -19.72 20.04 7.33
N HIS A 138 -20.58 20.80 6.67
CA HIS A 138 -21.40 21.82 7.30
C HIS A 138 -22.42 21.21 8.28
N LYS A 139 -23.27 20.29 7.80
CA LYS A 139 -24.41 19.74 8.54
C LYS A 139 -23.99 18.83 9.70
N LEU A 140 -22.88 18.10 9.55
CA LEU A 140 -22.36 17.19 10.58
C LEU A 140 -21.20 17.78 11.41
N SER A 141 -20.79 19.03 11.13
CA SER A 141 -19.66 19.69 11.78
C SER A 141 -18.37 18.85 11.74
N LEU A 142 -18.09 18.20 10.61
CA LEU A 142 -16.90 17.37 10.47
C LEU A 142 -15.64 18.24 10.47
N GLU A 143 -14.57 17.70 11.04
CA GLU A 143 -13.27 18.35 10.98
C GLU A 143 -12.67 18.20 9.56
N PRO A 144 -12.11 19.27 8.97
CA PRO A 144 -11.50 19.23 7.63
C PRO A 144 -10.38 18.20 7.50
N GLU A 145 -9.72 17.88 8.61
CA GLU A 145 -8.66 16.88 8.69
C GLU A 145 -9.13 15.48 8.27
N PHE A 146 -10.42 15.16 8.50
CA PHE A 146 -11.02 13.90 8.05
C PHE A 146 -10.97 13.79 6.52
N TYR A 147 -11.36 14.85 5.82
CA TYR A 147 -11.32 14.91 4.36
C TYR A 147 -9.89 14.94 3.83
N ARG A 148 -8.99 15.69 4.48
CA ARG A 148 -7.58 15.74 4.10
C ARG A 148 -6.93 14.35 4.17
N ARG A 149 -7.15 13.62 5.26
CA ARG A 149 -6.58 12.27 5.46
C ARG A 149 -7.16 11.24 4.51
N HIS A 150 -8.46 11.30 4.23
CA HIS A 150 -9.08 10.38 3.30
C HIS A 150 -8.65 10.67 1.86
N LEU A 151 -8.73 11.92 1.38
CA LEU A 151 -8.38 12.25 0.00
C LEU A 151 -6.86 12.25 -0.24
N HIS A 152 -6.06 12.43 0.81
CA HIS A 152 -4.59 12.35 0.78
C HIS A 152 -3.97 13.06 -0.43
N PHE A 153 -4.34 14.34 -0.64
CA PHE A 153 -3.88 15.25 -1.70
C PHE A 153 -2.34 15.46 -1.79
N SER A 154 -1.56 14.72 -0.99
CA SER A 154 -0.15 14.97 -0.71
C SER A 154 0.82 14.05 -1.47
N ALA A 155 0.37 13.04 -2.22
CA ALA A 155 1.29 12.05 -2.80
C ALA A 155 1.75 12.35 -4.25
N ALA A 156 0.97 13.06 -5.08
CA ALA A 156 1.26 13.19 -6.51
C ALA A 156 1.16 14.62 -7.10
N SER A 157 0.68 15.61 -6.36
CA SER A 157 0.52 16.96 -6.91
C SER A 157 1.88 17.62 -7.18
N PRO A 158 2.17 18.12 -8.40
CA PRO A 158 3.38 18.88 -8.70
C PRO A 158 3.45 20.23 -7.97
N PHE A 159 2.38 20.66 -7.29
CA PHE A 159 2.37 21.82 -6.39
C PHE A 159 2.86 21.49 -4.97
N SER A 160 3.13 20.23 -4.65
CA SER A 160 3.76 19.79 -3.39
C SER A 160 5.29 19.95 -3.41
N GLN A 161 5.79 21.09 -3.89
CA GLN A 161 7.23 21.43 -3.78
C GLN A 161 7.69 21.55 -2.31
N GLU A 162 6.74 21.70 -1.39
CA GLU A 162 6.97 21.52 0.05
C GLU A 162 6.21 20.29 0.52
N ARG A 163 6.89 19.15 0.65
CA ARG A 163 6.40 18.03 1.47
C ARG A 163 6.35 18.51 2.91
N GLN A 164 5.28 19.18 3.31
CA GLN A 164 5.00 19.44 4.70
C GLN A 164 4.76 18.06 5.31
N TYR A 165 5.73 17.53 6.06
CA TYR A 165 5.72 16.19 6.67
C TYR A 165 4.68 16.09 7.79
N SER A 166 3.42 16.40 7.48
CA SER A 166 2.30 16.58 8.41
C SER A 166 1.39 15.35 8.52
N ASP A 167 1.73 14.25 7.85
CA ASP A 167 0.90 13.04 7.87
C ASP A 167 1.08 12.23 9.17
N ALA A 168 2.16 12.47 9.91
CA ALA A 168 2.37 11.91 11.24
C ALA A 168 1.61 12.72 12.30
N SER A 169 0.33 12.39 12.51
CA SER A 169 -0.43 12.96 13.63
C SER A 169 -0.24 12.11 14.89
N LEU A 170 -0.02 12.76 16.04
CA LEU A 170 0.15 12.09 17.32
C LEU A 170 -1.13 11.37 17.76
N PRO A 171 -1.04 10.25 18.52
CA PRO A 171 -2.22 9.54 19.01
C PRO A 171 -3.21 10.43 19.78
N SER A 172 -2.70 11.39 20.57
CA SER A 172 -3.51 12.38 21.31
C SER A 172 -4.35 13.30 20.41
N SER A 173 -4.03 13.39 19.12
CA SER A 173 -4.77 14.18 18.12
C SER A 173 -5.67 13.32 17.24
N LYS A 174 -5.63 11.98 17.36
CA LYS A 174 -6.41 11.03 16.56
C LYS A 174 -7.67 10.53 17.27
N THR A 175 -8.09 11.12 18.38
CA THR A 175 -9.10 10.53 19.29
C THR A 175 -10.45 10.20 18.66
N HIS A 176 -10.87 10.92 17.61
CA HIS A 176 -12.18 10.76 16.99
C HIS A 176 -12.13 10.29 15.52
N MET A 177 -10.93 10.03 14.97
CA MET A 177 -10.74 9.60 13.59
C MET A 177 -9.82 8.40 13.48
N MET A 178 -10.17 7.46 12.60
CA MET A 178 -9.39 6.27 12.34
C MET A 178 -9.39 5.91 10.86
N GLN A 179 -8.31 5.31 10.39
CA GLN A 179 -8.24 4.72 9.06
C GLN A 179 -7.98 3.22 9.19
N LEU A 180 -8.77 2.43 8.48
CA LEU A 180 -8.60 0.99 8.34
C LEU A 180 -8.18 0.71 6.91
N LYS A 181 -7.08 -0.03 6.74
CA LYS A 181 -6.71 -0.57 5.44
C LYS A 181 -7.48 -1.86 5.19
N LEU A 182 -7.86 -2.03 3.94
CA LEU A 182 -8.49 -3.22 3.41
C LEU A 182 -7.65 -3.75 2.28
N THR A 183 -7.39 -5.04 2.34
CA THR A 183 -6.54 -5.73 1.36
C THR A 183 -7.37 -6.79 0.67
N THR A 184 -7.58 -6.62 -0.64
CA THR A 184 -8.23 -7.63 -1.46
C THR A 184 -7.18 -8.37 -2.27
N LEU A 185 -7.13 -9.69 -2.13
CA LEU A 185 -6.30 -10.56 -2.94
C LEU A 185 -6.96 -10.83 -4.30
N GLY A 186 -6.15 -11.05 -5.33
CA GLY A 186 -6.64 -11.52 -6.61
C GLY A 186 -5.65 -12.45 -7.31
N THR A 187 -6.18 -13.27 -8.20
CA THR A 187 -5.42 -14.16 -9.09
C THR A 187 -5.37 -13.56 -10.48
N ARG A 188 -4.18 -13.50 -11.04
CA ARG A 188 -3.89 -13.14 -12.42
C ARG A 188 -3.73 -14.41 -13.24
N PHE A 189 -4.52 -14.51 -14.30
CA PHE A 189 -4.40 -15.59 -15.27
C PHE A 189 -3.51 -15.12 -16.42
N ALA A 190 -2.51 -15.92 -16.78
CA ALA A 190 -1.74 -15.73 -18.00
C ALA A 190 -2.22 -16.74 -19.05
N PRO A 191 -2.27 -16.40 -20.34
CA PRO A 191 -2.67 -17.34 -21.38
C PRO A 191 -1.69 -18.52 -21.45
N ASP A 192 -2.24 -19.75 -21.48
CA ASP A 192 -1.54 -21.06 -21.39
C ASP A 192 -0.42 -21.29 -22.43
N ASN A 193 -0.35 -20.47 -23.48
CA ASN A 193 0.53 -20.69 -24.63
C ASN A 193 2.00 -20.27 -24.38
N MET A 194 2.37 -19.92 -23.15
CA MET A 194 3.73 -19.48 -22.79
C MET A 194 4.38 -20.42 -21.78
N LYS A 195 4.83 -21.59 -22.26
CA LYS A 195 5.88 -22.34 -21.53
C LYS A 195 7.19 -21.57 -21.67
N ARG A 196 7.57 -20.83 -20.64
CA ARG A 196 8.80 -20.03 -20.60
C ARG A 196 9.78 -20.61 -19.61
N SER A 197 11.05 -20.22 -19.75
CA SER A 197 12.05 -20.55 -18.73
C SER A 197 11.81 -19.71 -17.46
N GLU A 198 12.11 -20.27 -16.29
CA GLU A 198 11.93 -19.58 -15.00
C GLU A 198 12.69 -18.24 -14.92
N GLN A 199 13.85 -18.15 -15.57
CA GLN A 199 14.63 -16.91 -15.63
C GLN A 199 13.95 -15.80 -16.46
N GLU A 200 13.24 -16.16 -17.52
CA GLU A 200 12.46 -15.19 -18.31
C GLU A 200 11.24 -14.72 -17.53
N GLU A 201 10.57 -15.63 -16.82
CA GLU A 201 9.41 -15.31 -15.99
C GLU A 201 9.76 -14.35 -14.84
N GLN A 202 10.96 -14.45 -14.26
CA GLN A 202 11.36 -13.57 -13.17
C GLN A 202 11.82 -12.18 -13.61
N LYS A 203 12.57 -12.08 -14.72
CA LYS A 203 12.89 -10.76 -15.33
C LYS A 203 11.60 -10.02 -15.68
N MET A 204 10.60 -10.77 -16.06
CA MET A 204 9.28 -10.29 -16.40
C MET A 204 8.46 -9.91 -15.17
N LEU A 205 8.56 -10.65 -14.06
CA LEU A 205 7.98 -10.25 -12.76
C LEU A 205 8.55 -8.92 -12.26
N SER A 206 9.86 -8.71 -12.39
CA SER A 206 10.51 -7.46 -11.98
C SER A 206 10.03 -6.27 -12.84
N ARG A 207 9.97 -6.46 -14.16
CA ARG A 207 9.40 -5.47 -15.10
C ARG A 207 7.94 -5.19 -14.81
N LEU A 208 7.16 -6.22 -14.49
CA LEU A 208 5.74 -6.09 -14.16
C LEU A 208 5.55 -5.25 -12.89
N ARG A 209 6.32 -5.50 -11.83
CA ARG A 209 6.30 -4.70 -10.60
C ARG A 209 6.64 -3.23 -10.87
N GLU A 210 7.63 -2.96 -11.73
CA GLU A 210 8.01 -1.60 -12.12
C GLU A 210 6.91 -0.90 -12.94
N GLN A 211 6.33 -1.61 -13.92
CA GLN A 211 5.21 -1.12 -14.73
C GLN A 211 3.99 -0.79 -13.86
N VAL A 212 3.61 -1.70 -12.96
CA VAL A 212 2.51 -1.49 -12.00
C VAL A 212 2.78 -0.27 -11.13
N SER A 213 4.00 -0.09 -10.61
CA SER A 213 4.36 1.10 -9.83
C SER A 213 4.22 2.39 -10.64
N SER A 214 4.64 2.37 -11.91
CA SER A 214 4.51 3.51 -12.82
C SER A 214 3.05 3.83 -13.12
N LEU A 215 2.23 2.81 -13.39
CA LEU A 215 0.79 2.97 -13.63
C LEU A 215 0.06 3.47 -12.40
N MET A 216 0.37 2.97 -11.20
CA MET A 216 -0.22 3.50 -9.97
C MET A 216 0.13 4.97 -9.74
N LYS A 217 1.37 5.38 -10.02
CA LYS A 217 1.75 6.81 -9.94
C LYS A 217 0.98 7.66 -10.93
N LYS A 218 0.80 7.19 -12.17
CA LYS A 218 0.00 7.88 -13.19
C LYS A 218 -1.47 7.97 -12.80
N TYR A 219 -2.03 6.86 -12.30
CA TYR A 219 -3.41 6.81 -11.80
C TYR A 219 -3.61 7.85 -10.70
N ILE A 220 -2.79 7.83 -9.64
CA ILE A 220 -2.91 8.79 -8.52
C ILE A 220 -2.74 10.23 -9.02
N LYS A 221 -1.80 10.51 -9.93
CA LYS A 221 -1.64 11.84 -10.54
C LYS A 221 -2.89 12.27 -11.34
N GLY A 222 -3.56 11.33 -12.00
CA GLY A 222 -4.82 11.59 -12.70
C GLY A 222 -5.95 12.03 -11.77
N TRP A 223 -5.99 11.58 -10.51
CA TRP A 223 -6.97 12.07 -9.53
C TRP A 223 -6.78 13.55 -9.19
N ASP A 224 -5.54 14.00 -9.14
CA ASP A 224 -5.21 15.41 -8.89
C ASP A 224 -5.56 16.31 -10.10
N GLU A 225 -5.40 15.80 -11.32
CA GLU A 225 -5.59 16.56 -12.56
C GLU A 225 -7.04 16.60 -13.03
N TYR A 226 -7.78 15.49 -12.90
CA TYR A 226 -9.14 15.32 -13.44
C TYR A 226 -10.21 15.26 -12.35
N GLY A 227 -9.90 15.63 -11.11
CA GLY A 227 -10.80 15.49 -9.96
C GLY A 227 -12.21 16.08 -10.14
N SER A 228 -12.35 17.13 -10.96
CA SER A 228 -13.64 17.74 -11.29
C SER A 228 -14.46 16.99 -12.35
N GLU A 229 -13.82 16.13 -13.14
CA GLU A 229 -14.44 15.36 -14.24
C GLU A 229 -14.74 13.90 -13.84
N LEU A 230 -14.31 13.48 -12.65
CA LEU A 230 -14.54 12.13 -12.16
C LEU A 230 -16.01 11.92 -11.76
N GLY A 231 -16.55 10.77 -12.17
CA GLY A 231 -17.89 10.35 -11.81
C GLY A 231 -18.07 10.21 -10.29
N HIS A 232 -19.29 10.47 -9.81
CA HIS A 232 -19.60 10.38 -8.39
C HIS A 232 -19.53 8.93 -7.92
N GLY A 233 -19.03 8.73 -6.70
CA GLY A 233 -18.92 7.41 -6.09
C GLY A 233 -17.99 6.47 -6.84
N MET A 234 -17.00 6.97 -7.58
CA MET A 234 -15.98 6.13 -8.19
C MET A 234 -15.09 5.45 -7.14
N SER A 235 -14.74 4.19 -7.39
CA SER A 235 -13.81 3.46 -6.54
C SER A 235 -12.39 4.04 -6.63
N MET A 236 -11.76 4.21 -5.47
CA MET A 236 -10.39 4.67 -5.30
C MET A 236 -9.49 3.48 -4.95
N ALA A 237 -8.40 3.29 -5.70
CA ALA A 237 -7.35 2.34 -5.37
C ALA A 237 -6.18 3.07 -4.71
N ARG A 238 -5.76 2.63 -3.52
CA ARG A 238 -4.63 3.27 -2.81
C ARG A 238 -3.30 2.70 -3.25
N ASN A 239 -3.22 1.38 -3.35
CA ASN A 239 -2.08 0.69 -3.91
C ASN A 239 -2.51 -0.59 -4.62
N PHE A 240 -1.64 -1.07 -5.50
CA PHE A 240 -1.76 -2.34 -6.17
C PHE A 240 -0.38 -3.01 -6.19
N PHE A 241 -0.27 -4.21 -5.60
CA PHE A 241 0.98 -4.95 -5.52
C PHE A 241 0.91 -6.26 -6.26
N VAL A 242 2.06 -6.64 -6.84
CA VAL A 242 2.27 -7.94 -7.47
C VAL A 242 3.11 -8.79 -6.52
N LEU A 243 2.44 -9.71 -5.83
CA LEU A 243 3.04 -10.53 -4.77
C LEU A 243 3.96 -11.60 -5.37
N ASP A 244 3.48 -12.29 -6.41
CA ASP A 244 4.23 -13.28 -7.18
C ASP A 244 3.79 -13.27 -8.66
N ARG A 245 4.03 -14.36 -9.39
CA ARG A 245 3.65 -14.48 -10.81
C ARG A 245 2.13 -14.48 -11.02
N GLN A 246 1.34 -14.98 -10.09
CA GLN A 246 -0.09 -15.23 -10.23
C GLN A 246 -0.95 -14.41 -9.29
N HIS A 247 -0.41 -13.78 -8.25
CA HIS A 247 -1.18 -13.19 -7.18
C HIS A 247 -0.86 -11.71 -7.06
N VAL A 248 -1.93 -10.94 -6.91
CA VAL A 248 -1.90 -9.50 -6.72
C VAL A 248 -2.66 -9.14 -5.45
N SER A 249 -2.40 -7.96 -4.92
CA SER A 249 -3.19 -7.38 -3.83
C SER A 249 -3.56 -5.94 -4.16
N LEU A 250 -4.80 -5.59 -3.85
CA LEU A 250 -5.39 -4.27 -4.01
C LEU A 250 -5.67 -3.69 -2.63
N GLU A 251 -5.09 -2.54 -2.34
CA GLU A 251 -5.32 -1.82 -1.08
C GLU A 251 -6.35 -0.71 -1.28
N GLN A 252 -7.30 -0.67 -0.35
CA GLN A 252 -8.30 0.38 -0.20
C GLN A 252 -8.37 0.81 1.26
N THR A 253 -8.96 1.97 1.52
CA THR A 253 -9.07 2.56 2.86
C THR A 253 -10.52 2.79 3.24
N ILE A 254 -10.82 2.53 4.51
CA ILE A 254 -12.00 3.02 5.22
C ILE A 254 -11.54 4.12 6.16
N SER A 255 -12.12 5.31 6.07
CA SER A 255 -11.92 6.36 7.06
C SER A 255 -13.18 6.52 7.91
N ILE A 256 -13.00 6.50 9.22
CA ILE A 256 -14.07 6.60 10.20
C ILE A 256 -13.87 7.88 11.00
N CYS A 257 -14.92 8.68 11.13
CA CYS A 257 -14.96 9.83 12.01
C CYS A 257 -16.21 9.76 12.89
N VAL A 258 -16.05 9.90 14.19
CA VAL A 258 -17.18 9.98 15.13
C VAL A 258 -17.32 11.43 15.55
N THR A 259 -18.49 12.02 15.28
CA THR A 259 -18.80 13.37 15.74
C THR A 259 -19.87 13.35 16.81
N GLU A 260 -19.65 14.16 17.84
CA GLU A 260 -20.66 14.50 18.82
C GLU A 260 -21.38 15.76 18.37
N ARG A 261 -22.70 15.80 18.54
CA ARG A 261 -23.48 16.95 18.09
C ARG A 261 -23.19 18.17 18.96
N PRO A 262 -22.89 19.34 18.37
CA PRO A 262 -22.73 20.56 19.13
C PRO A 262 -24.06 20.96 19.78
N HIS A 263 -24.04 21.14 21.10
CA HIS A 263 -25.20 21.59 21.85
C HIS A 263 -25.44 23.09 21.60
N ASN A 264 -26.56 23.45 20.98
CA ASN A 264 -26.99 24.86 20.85
C ASN A 264 -27.55 25.47 22.15
N SER A 265 -27.36 24.85 23.32
CA SER A 265 -27.84 25.38 24.60
C SER A 265 -26.68 25.70 25.53
N LYS A 266 -26.80 26.83 26.24
CA LYS A 266 -25.84 27.31 27.26
C LYS A 266 -25.74 26.41 28.49
N HIS A 267 -26.37 25.23 28.50
CA HIS A 267 -26.33 24.28 29.60
C HIS A 267 -25.57 23.01 29.20
N TRP A 268 -24.57 22.67 30.02
CA TRP A 268 -23.84 21.41 30.02
C TRP A 268 -24.84 20.28 30.31
N THR A 269 -25.37 19.64 29.27
CA THR A 269 -25.94 18.30 29.37
C THR A 269 -25.45 17.52 28.17
N VAL A 270 -24.82 16.38 28.43
CA VAL A 270 -24.21 15.49 27.43
C VAL A 270 -25.24 15.17 26.34
N SER A 271 -24.94 15.52 25.08
CA SER A 271 -25.76 15.15 23.93
C SER A 271 -25.75 13.63 23.76
N ASP A 272 -26.91 13.00 23.86
CA ASP A 272 -27.08 11.54 23.75
C ASP A 272 -27.14 11.03 22.29
N SER A 273 -26.94 11.89 21.28
CA SER A 273 -26.94 11.46 19.88
C SER A 273 -25.59 11.70 19.20
N ARG A 274 -25.04 10.63 18.63
CA ARG A 274 -23.76 10.58 17.92
C ARG A 274 -23.96 10.19 16.46
N THR A 275 -23.08 10.71 15.62
CA THR A 275 -23.03 10.36 14.20
C THR A 275 -21.65 9.80 13.87
N ALA A 276 -21.62 8.58 13.33
CA ALA A 276 -20.41 8.00 12.77
C ALA A 276 -20.43 8.16 11.24
N VAL A 277 -19.38 8.77 10.69
CA VAL A 277 -19.20 8.92 9.24
C VAL A 277 -18.14 7.92 8.80
N VAL A 278 -18.52 7.02 7.90
CA VAL A 278 -17.70 5.95 7.35
C VAL A 278 -17.51 6.22 5.87
N TRP A 279 -16.31 6.64 5.48
CA TRP A 279 -15.95 6.85 4.09
C TRP A 279 -15.18 5.65 3.55
N LEU A 280 -15.81 4.94 2.62
CA LEU A 280 -15.27 3.80 1.91
C LEU A 280 -14.66 4.26 0.59
N ASP A 281 -13.45 3.79 0.29
CA ASP A 281 -12.85 3.95 -1.04
C ASP A 281 -13.64 3.27 -2.17
N PHE A 282 -14.61 2.41 -1.86
CA PHE A 282 -15.34 1.64 -2.85
C PHE A 282 -16.65 2.29 -3.31
N GLY A 283 -16.94 2.22 -4.60
CA GLY A 283 -18.23 2.58 -5.18
C GLY A 283 -18.50 1.90 -6.54
N SER A 284 -18.77 2.63 -7.62
CA SER A 284 -19.30 2.06 -8.88
C SER A 284 -18.23 1.40 -9.78
N GLY A 285 -17.01 1.91 -9.79
CA GLY A 285 -15.88 1.40 -10.60
C GLY A 285 -14.63 2.28 -10.54
N PHE A 286 -13.49 1.82 -11.04
CA PHE A 286 -12.16 2.43 -10.83
C PHE A 286 -11.78 3.64 -11.72
N GLY A 287 -12.75 4.43 -12.22
CA GLY A 287 -12.42 5.53 -13.13
C GLY A 287 -12.48 5.16 -14.61
N PRO A 288 -11.97 6.02 -15.51
CA PRO A 288 -11.78 5.68 -16.91
C PRO A 288 -11.05 4.35 -17.03
N ALA A 289 -11.64 3.41 -17.78
CA ALA A 289 -11.25 2.00 -17.81
C ALA A 289 -9.75 1.76 -18.09
N ASP A 290 -9.06 2.71 -18.72
CA ASP A 290 -7.70 2.58 -19.23
C ASP A 290 -6.58 3.10 -18.28
N ALA A 291 -6.89 3.56 -17.06
CA ALA A 291 -5.93 4.33 -16.27
C ALA A 291 -5.08 3.56 -15.25
N GLY A 292 -5.43 2.32 -14.88
CA GLY A 292 -4.81 1.61 -13.76
C GLY A 292 -4.32 0.18 -14.04
N PRO A 293 -3.47 -0.37 -13.16
CA PRO A 293 -2.83 -1.69 -13.33
C PRO A 293 -3.80 -2.87 -13.26
N TRP A 294 -5.06 -2.65 -12.88
CA TRP A 294 -6.12 -3.66 -12.89
C TRP A 294 -6.66 -3.95 -14.30
N ASN A 295 -6.34 -3.13 -15.30
CA ASN A 295 -6.73 -3.38 -16.68
C ASN A 295 -5.64 -4.20 -17.42
N SER A 296 -6.06 -5.36 -17.92
CA SER A 296 -5.25 -6.30 -18.70
C SER A 296 -4.63 -5.71 -19.96
N LYS A 297 -5.25 -4.68 -20.55
CA LYS A 297 -4.81 -4.03 -21.79
C LYS A 297 -3.65 -3.06 -21.57
N VAL A 298 -3.53 -2.52 -20.36
CA VAL A 298 -2.56 -1.47 -20.01
C VAL A 298 -1.23 -2.08 -19.57
N LEU A 299 -1.28 -3.30 -19.02
CA LEU A 299 -0.10 -4.10 -18.80
C LEU A 299 0.38 -4.63 -20.16
N ASP A 300 1.69 -4.61 -20.42
CA ASP A 300 2.35 -5.17 -21.64
C ASP A 300 2.15 -6.70 -21.80
N TYR A 301 1.21 -7.27 -21.05
CA TYR A 301 0.78 -8.65 -21.05
C TYR A 301 -0.66 -8.72 -21.58
N ALA A 302 -0.78 -8.77 -22.90
CA ALA A 302 -2.07 -8.94 -23.56
C ALA A 302 -2.81 -10.17 -22.99
N GLY A 303 -3.99 -9.95 -22.41
CA GLY A 303 -4.91 -11.00 -21.97
C GLY A 303 -4.88 -11.39 -20.49
N CYS A 304 -4.13 -10.69 -19.63
CA CYS A 304 -4.11 -10.99 -18.19
C CYS A 304 -5.35 -10.46 -17.45
N HIS A 305 -6.37 -11.29 -17.23
CA HIS A 305 -7.49 -10.96 -16.35
C HIS A 305 -7.12 -11.16 -14.87
N VAL A 306 -7.59 -10.28 -13.99
CA VAL A 306 -7.45 -10.39 -12.53
C VAL A 306 -8.81 -10.75 -11.93
N GLU A 307 -8.89 -11.90 -11.28
CA GLU A 307 -10.06 -12.32 -10.51
C GLU A 307 -9.82 -12.04 -9.03
N TYR A 308 -10.67 -11.21 -8.42
CA TYR A 308 -10.54 -10.87 -7.01
C TYR A 308 -11.28 -11.84 -6.11
N TRP A 309 -10.67 -12.16 -4.97
CA TRP A 309 -11.24 -13.09 -4.00
C TRP A 309 -12.16 -12.36 -3.03
N ALA A 310 -13.23 -13.04 -2.63
CA ALA A 310 -14.11 -12.56 -1.57
C ALA A 310 -13.41 -12.60 -0.21
N THR A 311 -13.63 -11.56 0.61
CA THR A 311 -13.18 -11.57 2.00
C THR A 311 -13.96 -12.61 2.79
N THR A 312 -13.29 -13.67 3.21
CA THR A 312 -13.91 -14.77 3.95
C THR A 312 -14.00 -14.39 5.41
N GLN A 313 -15.23 -14.36 5.92
CA GLN A 313 -15.48 -14.11 7.33
C GLN A 313 -16.08 -15.35 7.99
N HIS A 314 -15.41 -15.85 9.03
CA HIS A 314 -15.99 -16.88 9.87
C HIS A 314 -16.70 -16.23 11.07
N ARG A 315 -18.02 -16.44 11.17
CA ARG A 315 -18.78 -16.00 12.33
C ARG A 315 -19.65 -17.13 12.87
N PRO A 316 -19.58 -17.41 14.19
CA PRO A 316 -20.48 -18.34 14.84
C PRO A 316 -21.94 -17.91 14.64
N GLY A 317 -22.80 -18.85 14.22
CA GLY A 317 -24.23 -18.61 14.04
C GLY A 317 -24.64 -18.09 12.66
N ILE A 318 -23.70 -17.65 11.80
CA ILE A 318 -24.05 -17.26 10.41
C ILE A 318 -24.66 -18.45 9.66
N TYR A 319 -24.07 -19.64 9.72
CA TYR A 319 -24.60 -20.82 9.03
C TYR A 319 -26.06 -21.19 9.37
N PHE A 320 -26.57 -20.71 10.51
CA PHE A 320 -27.94 -20.96 10.97
C PHE A 320 -28.83 -19.71 10.93
N ALA A 321 -28.28 -18.57 10.49
CA ALA A 321 -29.06 -17.34 10.35
C ALA A 321 -29.98 -17.48 9.12
N ASP A 322 -31.25 -17.12 9.31
CA ASP A 322 -32.27 -17.21 8.26
C ASP A 322 -31.85 -16.35 7.05
N GLU A 323 -32.10 -16.79 5.80
CA GLU A 323 -31.71 -16.06 4.58
C GLU A 323 -32.26 -14.62 4.56
N LYS A 324 -33.42 -14.41 5.19
CA LYS A 324 -34.05 -13.09 5.39
C LYS A 324 -33.22 -12.17 6.30
N THR A 325 -32.48 -12.74 7.26
CA THR A 325 -31.61 -12.02 8.20
C THR A 325 -30.26 -11.69 7.57
N MET A 326 -29.80 -12.49 6.60
CA MET A 326 -28.54 -12.25 5.89
C MET A 326 -28.60 -11.12 4.87
N GLY A 327 -29.73 -10.43 4.74
CA GLY A 327 -29.86 -9.29 3.84
C GLY A 327 -29.60 -9.68 2.38
N GLY A 328 -29.88 -10.93 2.01
CA GLY A 328 -29.89 -11.35 0.62
C GLY A 328 -30.97 -10.55 -0.11
N SER A 329 -30.59 -9.44 -0.73
CA SER A 329 -31.41 -8.85 -1.77
C SER A 329 -31.67 -9.96 -2.79
N ASN A 330 -32.95 -10.20 -3.11
CA ASN A 330 -33.36 -11.09 -4.21
C ASN A 330 -32.80 -10.63 -5.58
N SER A 331 -31.99 -9.56 -5.62
CA SER A 331 -30.96 -9.41 -6.62
C SER A 331 -29.90 -10.51 -6.45
N CYS A 332 -30.26 -11.72 -6.87
CA CYS A 332 -29.33 -12.44 -7.73
C CYS A 332 -28.99 -11.43 -8.83
N TYR A 333 -27.91 -10.68 -8.64
CA TYR A 333 -27.16 -10.16 -9.75
C TYR A 333 -26.74 -11.42 -10.50
N GLN A 334 -27.64 -11.91 -11.35
CA GLN A 334 -27.22 -12.49 -12.61
C GLN A 334 -26.15 -11.51 -13.06
N ALA A 335 -24.94 -12.03 -13.26
CA ALA A 335 -24.05 -11.44 -14.22
C ALA A 335 -24.87 -11.37 -15.52
N LYS A 336 -25.71 -10.34 -15.66
CA LYS A 336 -25.87 -9.68 -16.94
C LYS A 336 -24.44 -9.43 -17.33
N ASP A 337 -24.09 -9.88 -18.52
CA ASP A 337 -22.82 -9.61 -19.17
C ASP A 337 -22.49 -8.13 -19.00
N ASP A 338 -21.90 -7.76 -17.86
CA ASP A 338 -21.23 -6.51 -17.66
C ASP A 338 -20.13 -6.60 -18.70
N ASP A 339 -20.21 -5.71 -19.70
CA ASP A 339 -19.27 -5.60 -20.81
C ASP A 339 -17.90 -6.17 -20.40
N GLU A 340 -17.29 -7.03 -21.22
CA GLU A 340 -15.92 -7.58 -21.06
C GLU A 340 -14.83 -6.51 -20.77
N ARG A 341 -15.21 -5.24 -20.66
CA ARG A 341 -14.43 -4.03 -20.39
C ARG A 341 -14.50 -3.56 -18.93
N SER A 342 -15.39 -4.08 -18.09
CA SER A 342 -15.48 -3.67 -16.68
C SER A 342 -14.68 -4.63 -15.77
N VAL A 343 -13.76 -4.07 -15.00
CA VAL A 343 -12.99 -4.85 -14.03
C VAL A 343 -13.90 -5.17 -12.84
N SER A 344 -14.28 -6.44 -12.70
CA SER A 344 -15.15 -6.93 -11.63
C SER A 344 -14.46 -6.79 -10.27
N GLN A 345 -14.82 -5.75 -9.51
CA GLN A 345 -14.40 -5.60 -8.11
C GLN A 345 -15.01 -6.71 -7.24
N PRO A 346 -14.32 -7.17 -6.18
CA PRO A 346 -14.81 -8.21 -5.28
C PRO A 346 -16.19 -7.85 -4.70
N ALA A 347 -17.17 -8.75 -4.89
CA ALA A 347 -18.56 -8.53 -4.52
C ALA A 347 -18.77 -8.25 -3.02
N THR A 348 -17.92 -8.80 -2.14
CA THR A 348 -18.09 -8.71 -0.68
C THR A 348 -17.85 -7.32 -0.12
N PHE A 349 -16.89 -6.56 -0.67
CA PHE A 349 -16.67 -5.19 -0.20
C PHE A 349 -17.81 -4.26 -0.64
N LYS A 350 -18.43 -4.55 -1.80
CA LYS A 350 -19.60 -3.80 -2.26
C LYS A 350 -20.75 -3.82 -1.28
N LEU A 351 -20.94 -4.97 -0.64
CA LEU A 351 -22.07 -5.24 0.24
C LEU A 351 -21.84 -4.79 1.68
N LEU A 352 -20.67 -4.23 2.03
CA LEU A 352 -20.36 -3.85 3.41
C LEU A 352 -21.41 -2.89 3.97
N HIS A 353 -21.72 -1.82 3.25
CA HIS A 353 -22.72 -0.82 3.65
C HIS A 353 -24.15 -1.39 3.71
N GLU A 354 -24.44 -2.49 3.01
CA GLU A 354 -25.74 -3.17 2.98
C GLU A 354 -25.92 -4.16 4.15
N ALA A 355 -24.86 -4.89 4.48
CA ALA A 355 -24.90 -5.99 5.42
C ALA A 355 -24.40 -5.64 6.85
N PHE A 356 -23.83 -4.46 7.09
CA PHE A 356 -23.07 -4.19 8.32
C PHE A 356 -23.85 -4.32 9.65
N ASP A 357 -25.18 -4.20 9.64
CA ASP A 357 -26.00 -4.21 10.86
C ASP A 357 -26.86 -5.47 11.02
N THR A 358 -26.78 -6.40 10.07
CA THR A 358 -27.61 -7.61 9.99
C THR A 358 -27.56 -8.48 11.24
N LEU A 359 -26.42 -8.48 11.92
CA LEU A 359 -26.14 -9.34 13.06
C LEU A 359 -25.82 -8.54 14.33
N LEU A 360 -26.07 -7.23 14.31
CA LEU A 360 -25.90 -6.35 15.45
C LEU A 360 -27.24 -6.10 16.13
N ASP A 361 -27.16 -5.75 17.41
CA ASP A 361 -28.33 -5.45 18.22
C ASP A 361 -28.61 -3.95 18.18
N SER A 362 -29.77 -3.56 17.64
CA SER A 362 -30.12 -2.17 17.40
C SER A 362 -30.10 -1.33 18.68
N GLU A 363 -30.48 -1.90 19.83
CA GLU A 363 -30.46 -1.17 21.12
C GLU A 363 -29.02 -0.86 21.56
N ALA A 364 -28.14 -1.87 21.51
CA ALA A 364 -26.73 -1.70 21.84
C ALA A 364 -25.99 -0.77 20.85
N MET A 365 -26.42 -0.72 19.57
CA MET A 365 -25.85 0.18 18.56
C MET A 365 -26.14 1.66 18.83
N VAL A 366 -27.30 1.98 19.43
CA VAL A 366 -27.61 3.37 19.81
C VAL A 366 -26.72 3.83 20.97
N GLU A 367 -26.41 2.94 21.90
CA GLU A 367 -25.68 3.30 23.11
C GLU A 367 -24.14 3.34 22.91
N ASP A 368 -23.58 2.41 22.13
CA ASP A 368 -22.14 2.24 21.97
C ASP A 368 -21.72 2.35 20.51
N THR A 369 -21.00 3.43 20.19
CA THR A 369 -20.53 3.69 18.83
C THR A 369 -19.53 2.64 18.36
N TYR A 370 -18.68 2.13 19.25
CA TYR A 370 -17.71 1.11 18.87
C TYR A 370 -18.43 -0.20 18.50
N TYR A 371 -19.45 -0.59 19.26
CA TYR A 371 -20.30 -1.73 18.93
C TYR A 371 -21.00 -1.54 17.57
N SER A 372 -21.50 -0.33 17.28
CA SER A 372 -22.12 -0.03 15.98
C SER A 372 -21.17 -0.18 14.78
N LEU A 373 -19.87 0.00 15.01
CA LEU A 373 -18.82 -0.10 13.99
C LEU A 373 -18.11 -1.47 14.01
N SER A 374 -18.50 -2.37 14.92
CA SER A 374 -17.78 -3.63 15.16
C SER A 374 -17.67 -4.52 13.92
N GLU A 375 -18.69 -4.57 13.07
CA GLU A 375 -18.63 -5.34 11.82
C GLU A 375 -17.63 -4.79 10.81
N ILE A 376 -17.40 -3.47 10.80
CA ILE A 376 -16.41 -2.84 9.91
C ILE A 376 -15.00 -3.24 10.34
N PHE A 377 -14.72 -3.21 11.65
CA PHE A 377 -13.47 -3.70 12.22
C PHE A 377 -13.24 -5.18 11.93
N ARG A 378 -14.28 -6.00 12.10
CA ARG A 378 -14.24 -7.44 11.80
C ARG A 378 -13.96 -7.71 10.32
N PHE A 379 -14.59 -6.96 9.42
CA PHE A 379 -14.34 -7.05 7.99
C PHE A 379 -12.89 -6.71 7.67
N SER A 380 -12.37 -5.60 8.23
CA SER A 380 -10.99 -5.18 8.00
C SER A 380 -9.98 -6.21 8.51
N VAL A 381 -10.09 -6.67 9.74
CA VAL A 381 -9.15 -7.66 10.29
C VAL A 381 -9.24 -9.01 9.57
N ALA A 382 -10.41 -9.40 9.05
CA ALA A 382 -10.56 -10.60 8.24
C ALA A 382 -9.82 -10.48 6.89
N SER A 383 -9.89 -9.31 6.24
CA SER A 383 -9.14 -9.05 5.01
C SER A 383 -7.62 -9.10 5.25
N GLU A 384 -7.15 -8.55 6.37
CA GLU A 384 -5.74 -8.62 6.76
C GLU A 384 -5.32 -10.05 7.11
N ALA A 385 -6.18 -10.84 7.76
CA ALA A 385 -5.89 -12.24 8.07
C ALA A 385 -5.63 -13.07 6.80
N GLN A 386 -6.48 -12.93 5.78
CA GLN A 386 -6.31 -13.60 4.49
C GLN A 386 -5.03 -13.15 3.77
N PHE A 387 -4.73 -11.85 3.81
CA PHE A 387 -3.48 -11.33 3.25
C PHE A 387 -2.25 -11.95 3.91
N LEU A 388 -2.23 -12.02 5.26
CA LEU A 388 -1.14 -12.66 6.01
C LEU A 388 -1.05 -14.17 5.74
N ASP A 389 -2.19 -14.87 5.59
CA ASP A 389 -2.22 -16.29 5.18
C ASP A 389 -1.53 -16.46 3.83
N LYS A 390 -1.82 -15.58 2.86
CA LYS A 390 -1.20 -15.66 1.54
C LYS A 390 0.30 -15.38 1.59
N LEU A 391 0.74 -14.35 2.32
CA LEU A 391 2.18 -14.08 2.47
C LEU A 391 2.90 -15.24 3.15
N GLN A 392 2.30 -15.85 4.18
CA GLN A 392 2.88 -17.02 4.80
C GLN A 392 3.05 -18.17 3.81
N HIS A 393 2.04 -18.45 2.98
CA HIS A 393 2.15 -19.47 1.94
C HIS A 393 3.26 -19.14 0.92
N LEU A 394 3.40 -17.88 0.51
CA LEU A 394 4.47 -17.47 -0.40
C LEU A 394 5.86 -17.68 0.20
N LEU A 395 6.03 -17.37 1.50
CA LEU A 395 7.28 -17.63 2.20
C LEU A 395 7.60 -19.14 2.24
N GLU A 396 6.60 -19.96 2.56
CA GLU A 396 6.77 -21.43 2.61
C GLU A 396 7.13 -22.01 1.23
N GLU A 397 6.53 -21.49 0.16
CA GLU A 397 6.83 -21.85 -1.23
C GLU A 397 8.25 -21.43 -1.64
N ASP A 398 8.64 -20.19 -1.37
CA ASP A 398 9.98 -19.66 -1.65
C ASP A 398 11.09 -20.38 -0.86
N MET A 399 10.77 -20.99 0.29
CA MET A 399 11.71 -21.68 1.18
C MET A 399 11.71 -23.21 1.04
N GLN A 400 11.06 -23.77 0.01
CA GLN A 400 11.07 -25.22 -0.20
C GLN A 400 12.48 -25.76 -0.50
N PRO A 401 12.84 -26.99 -0.04
CA PRO A 401 14.17 -27.56 -0.25
C PRO A 401 14.59 -27.67 -1.72
N ALA A 402 13.63 -27.84 -2.63
CA ALA A 402 13.88 -27.86 -4.07
C ALA A 402 14.49 -26.53 -4.54
N VAL A 403 13.85 -25.41 -4.17
CA VAL A 403 14.30 -24.05 -4.48
C VAL A 403 15.65 -23.75 -3.83
N LEU A 404 15.89 -24.24 -2.62
CA LEU A 404 17.17 -24.07 -1.92
C LEU A 404 18.33 -24.87 -2.56
N ALA A 405 18.03 -25.92 -3.32
CA ALA A 405 19.01 -26.71 -4.05
C ALA A 405 19.36 -26.13 -5.44
N GLU A 406 18.63 -25.12 -5.91
CA GLU A 406 18.82 -24.50 -7.22
C GLU A 406 20.09 -23.63 -7.32
N THR A 407 20.32 -23.12 -8.52
CA THR A 407 21.53 -22.35 -8.85
C THR A 407 21.59 -21.03 -8.07
N ASN A 408 22.78 -20.44 -7.97
CA ASN A 408 22.93 -19.15 -7.29
C ASN A 408 22.12 -18.01 -7.93
N SER A 409 21.82 -18.11 -9.23
CA SER A 409 20.93 -17.15 -9.89
C SER A 409 19.54 -17.20 -9.27
N ASP A 410 19.00 -18.41 -9.10
CA ASP A 410 17.62 -18.64 -8.65
C ASP A 410 17.47 -18.24 -7.17
N LYS A 411 18.47 -18.55 -6.34
CA LYS A 411 18.54 -18.07 -4.94
C LYS A 411 18.47 -16.54 -4.81
N ARG A 412 19.21 -15.82 -5.66
CA ARG A 412 19.17 -14.36 -5.68
C ARG A 412 17.79 -13.84 -6.12
N MET A 413 17.09 -14.56 -6.99
CA MET A 413 15.76 -14.20 -7.44
C MET A 413 14.70 -14.38 -6.35
N THR A 414 14.70 -15.53 -5.67
CA THR A 414 13.85 -15.78 -4.51
C THR A 414 14.08 -14.75 -3.43
N MET A 415 15.35 -14.40 -3.17
CA MET A 415 15.70 -13.34 -2.22
C MET A 415 15.04 -11.99 -2.58
N TRP A 416 14.98 -11.60 -3.86
CA TRP A 416 14.29 -10.37 -4.27
C TRP A 416 12.78 -10.44 -4.06
N ASN A 417 12.15 -11.61 -4.25
CA ASN A 417 10.73 -11.81 -3.92
C ASN A 417 10.47 -11.64 -2.42
N LEU A 418 11.31 -12.25 -1.58
CA LEU A 418 11.21 -12.12 -0.13
C LEU A 418 11.37 -10.67 0.33
N VAL A 419 12.37 -9.95 -0.19
CA VAL A 419 12.58 -8.53 0.14
C VAL A 419 11.39 -7.68 -0.28
N HIS A 420 10.84 -7.90 -1.48
CA HIS A 420 9.67 -7.17 -1.96
C HIS A 420 8.44 -7.42 -1.08
N ASN A 421 8.11 -8.68 -0.81
CA ASN A 421 6.95 -9.05 0.00
C ASN A 421 7.11 -8.60 1.46
N LYS A 422 8.33 -8.61 1.99
CA LYS A 422 8.64 -8.03 3.31
C LYS A 422 8.36 -6.54 3.37
N GLN A 423 8.79 -5.75 2.37
CA GLN A 423 8.50 -4.31 2.35
C GLN A 423 7.01 -4.01 2.35
N ILE A 424 6.22 -4.83 1.65
CA ILE A 424 4.76 -4.74 1.69
C ILE A 424 4.30 -5.04 3.12
N LEU A 425 4.68 -6.19 3.68
CA LEU A 425 4.30 -6.65 5.03
C LEU A 425 4.64 -5.63 6.12
N ASP A 426 5.82 -5.00 6.08
CA ASP A 426 6.23 -4.01 7.08
C ASP A 426 5.27 -2.80 7.13
N ARG A 427 4.66 -2.42 6.00
CA ARG A 427 3.61 -1.38 5.98
C ARG A 427 2.30 -1.84 6.62
N HIS A 428 1.96 -3.13 6.50
CA HIS A 428 0.79 -3.69 7.19
C HIS A 428 1.05 -3.85 8.69
N VAL A 429 2.28 -4.21 9.09
CA VAL A 429 2.69 -4.20 10.50
C VAL A 429 2.45 -2.83 11.09
N GLN A 430 3.05 -1.77 10.52
CA GLN A 430 2.87 -0.40 11.01
C GLN A 430 1.38 -0.02 11.12
N ASN A 431 0.57 -0.34 10.11
CA ASN A 431 -0.86 -0.07 10.13
C ASN A 431 -1.59 -0.80 11.26
N LEU A 432 -1.28 -2.09 11.50
CA LEU A 432 -1.85 -2.86 12.60
C LEU A 432 -1.42 -2.32 13.96
N GLU A 433 -0.19 -1.80 14.09
CA GLU A 433 0.28 -1.14 15.31
C GLU A 433 -0.52 0.14 15.59
N GLU A 434 -0.67 1.02 14.60
CA GLU A 434 -1.47 2.24 14.74
C GLU A 434 -2.93 1.94 15.11
N ILE A 435 -3.50 0.87 14.53
CA ILE A 435 -4.85 0.41 14.88
C ILE A 435 -4.87 -0.08 16.33
N CYS A 436 -3.95 -0.95 16.75
CA CYS A 436 -3.92 -1.45 18.12
C CYS A 436 -3.78 -0.32 19.14
N GLU A 437 -2.88 0.65 18.90
CA GLU A 437 -2.72 1.84 19.75
C GLU A 437 -4.02 2.63 19.86
N PHE A 438 -4.76 2.78 18.76
CA PHE A 438 -6.07 3.43 18.78
C PHE A 438 -7.10 2.64 19.60
N LEU A 439 -7.14 1.31 19.47
CA LEU A 439 -8.07 0.46 20.21
C LEU A 439 -7.74 0.40 21.70
N GLU A 440 -6.46 0.47 22.07
CA GLU A 440 -6.01 0.53 23.47
C GLU A 440 -6.36 1.88 24.13
N ALA A 441 -6.36 2.97 23.35
CA ALA A 441 -6.74 4.32 23.80
C ALA A 441 -8.27 4.54 23.93
N LYS A 442 -9.10 3.49 23.84
CA LYS A 442 -10.57 3.58 23.74
C LYS A 442 -11.21 4.47 24.81
N ASP A 443 -10.82 4.33 26.07
CA ASP A 443 -11.42 5.08 27.18
C ASP A 443 -11.13 6.58 27.10
N SER A 444 -10.03 6.96 26.44
CA SER A 444 -9.64 8.36 26.22
C SER A 444 -10.21 8.96 24.93
N ASN A 445 -10.77 8.14 24.04
CA ASN A 445 -11.22 8.55 22.71
C ASN A 445 -12.65 9.11 22.69
N ASN A 446 -13.36 9.14 23.82
CA ASN A 446 -14.77 9.58 23.93
C ASN A 446 -15.76 8.80 23.03
N TRP A 447 -15.36 7.63 22.50
CA TRP A 447 -16.28 6.72 21.84
C TRP A 447 -17.16 6.10 22.93
N SER A 448 -18.47 6.33 22.89
CA SER A 448 -19.33 5.99 24.02
C SER A 448 -19.28 4.53 24.39
N THR A 449 -19.38 4.31 25.69
CA THR A 449 -19.62 3.00 26.27
C THR A 449 -21.10 2.90 26.60
N ALA A 450 -21.73 1.78 26.27
CA ALA A 450 -23.13 1.52 26.57
C ALA A 450 -23.46 1.75 28.06
N ARG A 451 -24.64 2.30 28.33
CA ARG A 451 -25.09 2.64 29.69
C ARG A 451 -26.04 1.58 30.27
N SER A 452 -26.77 0.87 29.42
CA SER A 452 -27.63 -0.23 29.86
C SER A 452 -26.81 -1.47 30.21
N GLU A 453 -27.24 -2.24 31.22
CA GLU A 453 -26.52 -3.46 31.63
C GLU A 453 -26.47 -4.51 30.50
N GLY A 454 -27.55 -4.62 29.71
CA GLY A 454 -27.64 -5.53 28.56
C GLY A 454 -26.76 -5.09 27.39
N GLY A 455 -26.82 -3.80 27.00
CA GLY A 455 -25.98 -3.23 25.96
C GLY A 455 -24.50 -3.23 26.33
N LEU A 456 -24.17 -2.93 27.59
CA LEU A 456 -22.81 -2.95 28.11
C LEU A 456 -22.17 -4.33 28.01
N LYS A 457 -22.90 -5.40 28.34
CA LYS A 457 -22.38 -6.77 28.22
C LYS A 457 -22.07 -7.13 26.76
N LYS A 458 -22.98 -6.81 25.83
CA LYS A 458 -22.79 -7.08 24.38
C LYS A 458 -21.65 -6.25 23.80
N ALA A 459 -21.64 -4.95 24.05
CA ALA A 459 -20.61 -4.04 23.59
C ALA A 459 -19.24 -4.43 24.16
N CYS A 460 -19.13 -4.64 25.48
CA CYS A 460 -17.87 -5.05 26.11
C CYS A 460 -17.34 -6.37 25.53
N MET A 461 -18.22 -7.35 25.25
CA MET A 461 -17.81 -8.61 24.64
C MET A 461 -17.30 -8.40 23.20
N ALA A 462 -18.02 -7.65 22.36
CA ALA A 462 -17.60 -7.36 20.99
C ALA A 462 -16.26 -6.62 20.95
N ASN A 463 -16.09 -5.62 21.82
CA ASN A 463 -14.87 -4.82 21.92
C ASN A 463 -13.66 -5.68 22.27
N ARG A 464 -13.80 -6.54 23.29
CA ARG A 464 -12.73 -7.48 23.69
C ARG A 464 -12.36 -8.45 22.58
N LEU A 465 -13.34 -8.91 21.79
CA LEU A 465 -13.08 -9.79 20.67
C LEU A 465 -12.30 -9.08 19.57
N ILE A 466 -12.70 -7.86 19.19
CA ILE A 466 -12.01 -7.05 18.18
C ILE A 466 -10.57 -6.76 18.61
N GLU A 467 -10.38 -6.27 19.84
CA GLU A 467 -9.05 -5.99 20.39
C GLU A 467 -8.16 -7.23 20.35
N ARG A 468 -8.66 -8.38 20.82
CA ARG A 468 -7.94 -9.64 20.80
C ARG A 468 -7.58 -10.08 19.38
N ASP A 469 -8.50 -9.92 18.43
CA ASP A 469 -8.28 -10.33 17.04
C ASP A 469 -7.21 -9.44 16.37
N TYR A 470 -7.23 -8.12 16.59
CA TYR A 470 -6.18 -7.21 16.12
C TYR A 470 -4.83 -7.46 16.81
N GLN A 471 -4.80 -7.67 18.13
CA GLN A 471 -3.56 -8.04 18.85
C GLN A 471 -2.98 -9.37 18.36
N LYS A 472 -3.84 -10.34 18.00
CA LYS A 472 -3.40 -11.59 17.37
C LYS A 472 -2.81 -11.32 15.99
N MET A 473 -3.47 -10.52 15.15
CA MET A 473 -2.98 -10.19 13.80
C MET A 473 -1.67 -9.39 13.84
N ARG A 474 -1.54 -8.40 14.72
CA ARG A 474 -0.29 -7.65 14.94
C ARG A 474 0.86 -8.58 15.29
N ARG A 475 0.70 -9.44 16.31
CA ARG A 475 1.74 -10.41 16.70
C ARG A 475 2.12 -11.35 15.56
N ARG A 476 1.12 -11.82 14.80
CA ARG A 476 1.34 -12.68 13.64
C ARG A 476 2.12 -11.96 12.54
N ALA A 477 1.76 -10.73 12.22
CA ALA A 477 2.41 -9.93 11.18
C ALA A 477 3.86 -9.61 11.54
N ILE A 478 4.14 -9.24 12.81
CA ILE A 478 5.51 -9.02 13.31
C ILE A 478 6.34 -10.29 13.18
N LYS A 479 5.83 -11.42 13.68
CA LYS A 479 6.52 -12.71 13.58
C LYS A 479 6.80 -13.08 12.12
N LEU A 480 5.80 -12.95 11.24
CA LEU A 480 5.98 -13.25 9.82
C LEU A 480 7.03 -12.33 9.19
N SER A 481 7.07 -11.05 9.56
CA SER A 481 8.10 -10.11 9.08
C SER A 481 9.51 -10.51 9.53
N GLU A 482 9.65 -11.00 10.77
CA GLU A 482 10.90 -11.59 11.27
C GLU A 482 11.29 -12.86 10.49
N ASP A 483 10.33 -13.74 10.20
CA ASP A 483 10.56 -14.99 9.45
C ASP A 483 11.03 -14.69 8.00
N TYR A 484 10.45 -13.66 7.36
CA TYR A 484 10.92 -13.15 6.06
C TYR A 484 12.36 -12.61 6.13
N TRP A 485 12.70 -11.87 7.18
CA TRP A 485 14.05 -11.34 7.39
C TRP A 485 15.08 -12.46 7.59
N GLN A 486 14.75 -13.45 8.42
CA GLN A 486 15.60 -14.61 8.67
C GLN A 486 15.84 -15.41 7.39
N SER A 487 14.77 -15.66 6.62
CA SER A 487 14.83 -16.37 5.33
C SER A 487 15.68 -15.63 4.30
N THR A 488 15.52 -14.30 4.21
CA THR A 488 16.35 -13.44 3.34
C THR A 488 17.84 -13.54 3.73
N THR A 489 18.14 -13.48 5.02
CA THR A 489 19.51 -13.58 5.54
C THR A 489 20.12 -14.96 5.27
N MET A 490 19.33 -16.02 5.44
CA MET A 490 19.74 -17.40 5.15
C MET A 490 20.09 -17.57 3.66
N LEU A 491 19.25 -17.08 2.75
CA LEU A 491 19.51 -17.11 1.31
C LEU A 491 20.74 -16.29 0.92
N ALA A 492 20.91 -15.10 1.50
CA ALA A 492 22.08 -14.27 1.25
C ALA A 492 23.39 -14.97 1.67
N ASN A 493 23.39 -15.60 2.85
CA ASN A 493 24.54 -16.37 3.34
C ASN A 493 24.81 -17.59 2.47
N ALA A 494 23.77 -18.32 2.04
CA ALA A 494 23.91 -19.48 1.15
C ALA A 494 24.48 -19.06 -0.23
N ALA A 495 24.01 -17.96 -0.80
CA ALA A 495 24.52 -17.39 -2.05
C ALA A 495 25.99 -16.97 -1.94
N MET A 496 26.38 -16.37 -0.81
CA MET A 496 27.76 -15.97 -0.53
C MET A 496 28.69 -17.19 -0.42
N ILE A 497 28.24 -18.28 0.22
CA ILE A 497 29.01 -19.53 0.30
C ILE A 497 29.22 -20.12 -1.09
N ASP A 498 28.19 -20.17 -1.93
CA ASP A 498 28.30 -20.68 -3.30
C ASP A 498 29.26 -19.83 -4.15
N ASP A 499 29.16 -18.51 -4.08
CA ASP A 499 30.08 -17.60 -4.78
C ASP A 499 31.54 -17.76 -4.30
N SER A 500 31.74 -17.99 -3.00
CA SER A 500 33.06 -18.29 -2.45
C SER A 500 33.60 -19.61 -2.99
N GLN A 501 32.79 -20.68 -3.03
CA GLN A 501 33.20 -21.98 -3.58
C GLN A 501 33.55 -21.88 -5.07
N ARG A 502 32.76 -21.13 -5.85
CA ARG A 502 33.05 -20.85 -7.26
C ARG A 502 34.36 -20.10 -7.42
N THR A 503 34.57 -19.04 -6.65
CA THR A 503 35.81 -18.25 -6.68
C THR A 503 37.03 -19.12 -6.34
N ILE A 504 36.91 -20.02 -5.35
CA ILE A 504 37.95 -20.99 -5.00
C ILE A 504 38.24 -21.91 -6.19
N SER A 505 37.20 -22.49 -6.80
CA SER A 505 37.36 -23.39 -7.95
C SER A 505 37.99 -22.69 -9.16
N GLN A 506 37.62 -21.44 -9.44
CA GLN A 506 38.24 -20.62 -10.48
C GLN A 506 39.70 -20.32 -10.17
N GLY A 507 40.01 -20.01 -8.90
CA GLY A 507 41.38 -19.84 -8.42
C GLY A 507 42.22 -21.11 -8.65
N GLU A 508 41.65 -22.29 -8.46
CA GLU A 508 42.33 -23.56 -8.75
C GLU A 508 42.58 -23.78 -10.25
N ILE A 509 41.61 -23.44 -11.11
CA ILE A 509 41.76 -23.53 -12.57
C ILE A 509 42.84 -22.57 -13.05
N VAL A 510 42.81 -21.31 -12.60
CA VAL A 510 43.83 -20.30 -12.92
C VAL A 510 45.21 -20.76 -12.43
N ARG A 511 45.29 -21.38 -11.25
CA ARG A 511 46.54 -21.95 -10.73
C ARG A 511 47.06 -23.07 -11.62
N LYS A 512 46.20 -24.01 -12.04
CA LYS A 512 46.57 -25.11 -12.93
C LYS A 512 47.05 -24.58 -14.29
N LEU A 513 46.32 -23.63 -14.88
CA LEU A 513 46.68 -23.01 -16.16
C LEU A 513 48.01 -22.26 -16.07
N SER A 514 48.22 -21.48 -15.01
CA SER A 514 49.47 -20.75 -14.79
C SER A 514 50.64 -21.73 -14.63
N THR A 515 50.43 -22.82 -13.89
CA THR A 515 51.44 -23.89 -13.75
C THR A 515 51.81 -24.48 -15.11
N LEU A 516 50.82 -24.74 -15.96
CA LEU A 516 51.03 -25.26 -17.31
C LEU A 516 51.77 -24.24 -18.19
N GLY A 517 51.38 -22.96 -18.12
CA GLY A 517 52.06 -21.86 -18.82
C GLY A 517 53.54 -21.73 -18.44
N PHE A 518 53.86 -21.86 -17.15
CA PHE A 518 55.26 -21.85 -16.68
C PHE A 518 56.09 -23.01 -17.25
N PHE A 519 55.48 -24.15 -17.55
CA PHE A 519 56.16 -25.26 -18.21
C PHE A 519 56.34 -25.02 -19.72
N PHE A 520 55.29 -24.58 -20.42
CA PHE A 520 55.32 -24.49 -21.88
C PHE A 520 55.96 -23.22 -22.42
N LEU A 521 55.92 -22.08 -21.71
CA LEU A 521 56.53 -20.84 -22.20
C LEU A 521 58.03 -20.99 -22.55
N PRO A 522 58.89 -21.55 -21.67
CA PRO A 522 60.30 -21.78 -21.98
C PRO A 522 60.49 -22.82 -23.09
N LEU A 523 59.66 -23.87 -23.11
CA LEU A 523 59.72 -24.93 -24.11
C LEU A 523 59.37 -24.41 -25.50
N THR A 524 58.25 -23.68 -25.63
CA THR A 524 57.81 -23.08 -26.89
C THR A 524 58.83 -22.05 -27.39
N PHE A 525 59.43 -21.26 -26.49
CA PHE A 525 60.52 -20.35 -26.84
C PHE A 525 61.72 -21.12 -27.41
N SER A 526 62.15 -22.20 -26.75
CA SER A 526 63.23 -23.05 -27.23
C SER A 526 62.90 -23.66 -28.60
N THR A 527 61.69 -24.22 -28.78
CA THR A 527 61.28 -24.81 -30.07
C THR A 527 61.13 -23.78 -31.17
N SER A 528 60.73 -22.55 -30.86
CA SER A 528 60.62 -21.47 -31.84
C SER A 528 61.99 -21.06 -32.37
N ILE A 529 63.01 -20.98 -31.50
CA ILE A 529 64.40 -20.74 -31.93
C ILE A 529 64.86 -21.85 -32.88
N PHE A 530 64.50 -23.11 -32.62
CA PHE A 530 64.84 -24.25 -33.49
C PHE A 530 64.01 -24.34 -34.77
N GLY A 531 62.78 -23.82 -34.77
CA GLY A 531 61.91 -23.78 -35.96
C GLY A 531 62.25 -22.64 -36.92
N MET A 532 63.06 -21.67 -36.50
CA MET A 532 63.58 -20.61 -37.36
C MET A 532 64.80 -21.13 -38.15
N ASN A 533 64.75 -21.00 -39.48
CA ASN A 533 65.87 -21.32 -40.38
C ASN A 533 66.99 -20.28 -40.22
N LEU A 534 67.73 -20.35 -39.10
CA LEU A 534 68.96 -19.58 -38.92
C LEU A 534 70.06 -20.23 -39.75
N GLN A 535 70.74 -19.43 -40.59
CA GLN A 535 71.80 -19.92 -41.47
C GLN A 535 72.94 -20.60 -40.69
N GLU A 536 73.22 -20.16 -39.45
CA GLU A 536 74.27 -20.78 -38.61
C GLU A 536 73.92 -22.19 -38.09
N LEU A 537 72.66 -22.64 -38.19
CA LEU A 537 72.21 -23.98 -37.80
C LEU A 537 72.21 -24.99 -38.97
N ASN A 538 72.12 -24.53 -40.22
CA ASN A 538 72.09 -25.39 -41.42
C ASN A 538 73.48 -25.69 -42.00
N GLU A 539 74.50 -24.90 -41.68
CA GLU A 539 75.87 -25.12 -42.16
C GLU A 539 76.66 -26.10 -41.26
N GLY A 540 76.39 -27.40 -41.44
CA GLY A 540 77.33 -28.54 -41.34
C GLY A 540 78.24 -28.77 -40.12
N SER A 541 78.24 -27.93 -39.09
CA SER A 541 79.14 -28.10 -37.94
C SER A 541 78.48 -28.94 -36.84
N HIS A 542 78.72 -30.25 -36.88
CA HIS A 542 78.25 -31.23 -35.89
C HIS A 542 78.67 -30.95 -34.43
N SER A 543 79.58 -29.99 -34.19
CA SER A 543 80.08 -29.62 -32.85
C SER A 543 79.16 -28.69 -32.05
N LYS A 544 78.14 -28.06 -32.67
CA LYS A 544 77.25 -27.11 -31.98
C LYS A 544 76.00 -27.74 -31.37
N LEU A 545 75.62 -28.96 -31.78
CA LEU A 545 74.38 -29.62 -31.34
C LEU A 545 74.34 -29.87 -29.82
N GLY A 546 75.49 -30.18 -29.20
CA GLY A 546 75.60 -30.45 -27.76
C GLY A 546 75.42 -29.21 -26.87
N VAL A 547 75.93 -28.04 -27.30
CA VAL A 547 75.74 -26.77 -26.59
C VAL A 547 74.26 -26.40 -26.57
N TRP A 548 73.55 -26.65 -27.67
CA TRP A 548 72.13 -26.39 -27.79
C TRP A 548 71.26 -27.34 -26.99
N LEU A 549 71.61 -28.64 -26.94
CA LEU A 549 70.97 -29.60 -26.03
C LEU A 549 71.14 -29.15 -24.56
N GLY A 550 72.29 -28.55 -24.24
CA GLY A 550 72.56 -27.91 -22.95
C GLY A 550 71.66 -26.72 -22.64
N ILE A 551 71.36 -25.85 -23.62
CA ILE A 551 70.45 -24.70 -23.46
C ILE A 551 69.00 -25.17 -23.27
N ALA A 552 68.56 -26.16 -24.04
CA ALA A 552 67.24 -26.77 -23.87
C ALA A 552 67.11 -27.45 -22.49
N ALA A 553 68.13 -28.20 -22.06
CA ALA A 553 68.17 -28.81 -20.74
C ALA A 553 68.19 -27.75 -19.62
N ALA A 554 69.00 -26.70 -19.75
CA ALA A 554 69.11 -25.63 -18.76
C ALA A 554 67.80 -24.83 -18.62
N SER A 555 67.11 -24.55 -19.72
CA SER A 555 65.81 -23.87 -19.70
C SER A 555 64.71 -24.73 -19.04
N LEU A 556 64.68 -26.04 -19.31
CA LEU A 556 63.82 -27.00 -18.61
C LEU A 556 64.13 -27.10 -17.12
N LEU A 557 65.43 -27.14 -16.77
CA LEU A 557 65.89 -27.25 -15.38
C LEU A 557 65.56 -25.96 -14.60
N LEU A 558 65.69 -24.79 -15.24
CA LEU A 558 65.30 -23.51 -14.67
C LEU A 558 63.78 -23.44 -14.45
N ALA A 559 62.97 -23.86 -15.42
CA ALA A 559 61.51 -23.92 -15.27
C ALA A 559 61.11 -24.86 -14.11
N TYR A 560 61.74 -26.03 -14.02
CA TYR A 560 61.55 -26.97 -12.91
C TYR A 560 61.92 -26.38 -11.55
N LEU A 561 63.06 -25.69 -11.47
CA LEU A 561 63.53 -25.05 -10.24
C LEU A 561 62.62 -23.91 -9.79
N VAL A 562 62.12 -23.07 -10.70
CA VAL A 562 61.16 -22.00 -10.39
C VAL A 562 59.86 -22.57 -9.81
N LEU A 563 59.36 -23.68 -10.37
CA LEU A 563 58.18 -24.37 -9.86
C LEU A 563 58.41 -24.99 -8.48
N ARG A 564 59.53 -25.69 -8.29
CA ARG A 564 59.95 -26.25 -6.99
C ARG A 564 60.12 -25.15 -5.93
N TRP A 565 60.73 -24.02 -6.31
CA TRP A 565 60.95 -22.88 -5.44
C TRP A 565 59.63 -22.25 -4.97
N SER A 566 58.68 -22.05 -5.90
CA SER A 566 57.36 -21.52 -5.56
C SER A 566 56.61 -22.44 -4.58
N SER A 567 56.67 -23.76 -4.77
CA SER A 567 56.06 -24.76 -3.90
C SER A 567 56.73 -24.80 -2.51
N HIS A 568 58.06 -24.74 -2.47
CA HIS A 568 58.82 -24.75 -1.22
C HIS A 568 58.57 -23.49 -0.40
N ARG A 569 58.56 -22.30 -1.04
CA ARG A 569 58.26 -21.02 -0.40
C ARG A 569 56.86 -21.00 0.23
N GLN A 570 55.86 -21.57 -0.43
CA GLN A 570 54.50 -21.67 0.14
C GLN A 570 54.45 -22.56 1.39
N ARG A 571 55.19 -23.67 1.43
CA ARG A 571 55.27 -24.55 2.61
C ARG A 571 55.94 -23.86 3.79
N VAL A 572 57.03 -23.13 3.55
CA VAL A 572 57.74 -22.37 4.59
C VAL A 572 56.87 -21.25 5.15
N LEU A 573 56.16 -20.50 4.29
CA LEU A 573 55.23 -19.44 4.72
C LEU A 573 54.02 -20.00 5.49
N GLY A 574 53.51 -21.18 5.10
CA GLY A 574 52.44 -21.86 5.82
C GLY A 574 52.85 -22.33 7.22
N ALA A 575 54.06 -22.89 7.36
CA ALA A 575 54.63 -23.27 8.65
C ALA A 575 54.84 -22.06 9.57
N TRP A 576 55.32 -20.94 9.01
CA TRP A 576 55.47 -19.68 9.72
C TRP A 576 54.15 -19.08 10.21
N ARG A 577 53.07 -19.15 9.41
CA ARG A 577 51.74 -18.69 9.87
C ARG A 577 51.16 -19.54 11.01
N LYS A 578 51.34 -20.87 10.96
CA LYS A 578 50.91 -21.77 12.06
C LYS A 578 51.64 -21.47 13.36
N LEU A 579 52.94 -21.14 13.30
CA LEU A 579 53.71 -20.73 14.48
C LEU A 579 53.22 -19.40 15.07
N ARG A 580 52.72 -18.47 14.25
CA ARG A 580 52.19 -17.18 14.71
C ARG A 580 50.81 -17.26 15.34
N THR A 581 49.92 -18.15 14.87
CA THR A 581 48.58 -18.34 15.46
C THR A 581 48.61 -19.05 16.81
N VAL A 582 49.62 -19.88 17.07
CA VAL A 582 49.82 -20.53 18.38
C VAL A 582 50.27 -19.52 19.44
N GLN A 583 50.79 -18.36 19.04
CA GLN A 583 51.33 -17.35 19.95
C GLN A 583 50.31 -16.29 20.42
N HIS A 584 49.05 -16.36 19.96
CA HIS A 584 47.97 -15.43 20.33
C HIS A 584 46.72 -16.10 20.94
N SER A 585 46.82 -17.33 21.45
CA SER A 585 45.77 -17.86 22.34
C SER A 585 45.93 -17.19 23.71
N PRO A 586 44.98 -16.34 24.17
CA PRO A 586 45.06 -15.75 25.50
C PRO A 586 44.77 -16.86 26.51
N SER A 587 45.71 -17.04 27.43
CA SER A 587 45.49 -17.79 28.65
C SER A 587 44.23 -17.28 29.36
N THR A 588 43.32 -18.22 29.58
CA THR A 588 42.27 -18.21 30.60
C THR A 588 42.68 -17.43 31.86
N VAL A 589 41.88 -16.42 32.22
CA VAL A 589 41.39 -16.14 33.59
C VAL A 589 39.92 -15.73 33.44
#